data_AF-A0A7C5CZN4-F1
#
_entry.id   AF-A0A7C5CZN4-F1
#
_cell.length_a   1.000
_cell.length_b   1.000
_cell.length_c   1.000
_cell.angle_alpha   90.00
_cell.angle_beta   90.00
_cell.angle_gamma   90.00
#
_symmetry.space_group_name_H-M   'P 1'
#
loop_
_entity.id
_entity.type
_entity.pdbx_description
1 polymer ?
#
loop_
_entity_poly.entity_id
_entity_poly.type
_entity_poly.pdbx_seq_one_letter_code
_entity_poly.pdbx_strand_id
1 'polypeptide(L)'
;MDWKAVLSEVHRVLKNGGCFVLLDFGRPRWRGLRWVYFAYMRWIVPLIGGSVTGCPRAYRYLLESIQIFPAQKTIANELVKVGYRVETQIEIFGGIMWIIKAIAIKEENARSNF
;
A
#
# COMPACT_ATOMS: atom_id res chain seq x y z
N MET A 1 8.04 -5.17 9.53
CA MET A 1 6.92 -5.93 8.92
C MET A 1 7.33 -6.30 7.51
N ASP A 2 7.29 -7.58 7.15
CA ASP A 2 7.61 -8.03 5.79
C ASP A 2 6.34 -7.96 4.93
N TRP A 3 6.17 -6.85 4.22
CA TRP A 3 5.00 -6.62 3.37
C TRP A 3 4.93 -7.60 2.19
N LYS A 4 6.05 -8.18 1.74
CA LYS A 4 6.07 -9.13 0.64
C LYS A 4 5.45 -10.46 1.05
N ALA A 5 5.82 -10.94 2.24
CA ALA A 5 5.22 -12.13 2.83
C ALA A 5 3.70 -11.98 2.98
N VAL A 6 3.23 -10.79 3.34
CA VAL A 6 1.78 -10.49 3.40
C VAL A 6 1.12 -10.62 2.03
N LEU A 7 1.71 -10.08 0.96
CA LEU A 7 1.13 -10.21 -0.39
C LEU A 7 1.02 -11.68 -0.83
N SER A 8 2.05 -12.49 -0.54
CA SER A 8 2.07 -13.93 -0.81
C SER A 8 1.03 -14.68 0.03
N GLU A 9 0.89 -14.34 1.30
CA GLU A 9 -0.06 -15.01 2.18
C GLU A 9 -1.51 -14.68 1.79
N VAL A 10 -1.79 -13.44 1.42
CA VAL A 10 -3.09 -13.04 0.87
C VAL A 10 -3.37 -13.79 -0.45
N HIS A 11 -2.37 -13.99 -1.29
CA HIS A 11 -2.55 -14.73 -2.56
C HIS A 11 -2.90 -16.19 -2.30
N ARG A 12 -2.19 -16.80 -1.34
CA ARG A 12 -2.38 -18.19 -0.92
C ARG A 12 -3.84 -18.44 -0.50
N VAL A 13 -4.42 -17.55 0.32
CA VAL A 13 -5.78 -17.70 0.84
C VAL A 13 -6.89 -17.34 -0.16
N LEU A 14 -6.61 -16.48 -1.15
CA LEU A 14 -7.58 -16.15 -2.19
C LEU A 14 -7.85 -17.34 -3.12
N LYS A 15 -9.07 -17.48 -3.61
CA LYS A 15 -9.37 -18.40 -4.71
C LYS A 15 -8.78 -17.89 -6.03
N ASN A 16 -8.67 -18.76 -7.04
CA ASN A 16 -8.36 -18.31 -8.41
C ASN A 16 -9.42 -17.29 -8.87
N GLY A 17 -8.99 -16.17 -9.44
CA GLY A 17 -9.86 -15.05 -9.78
C GLY A 17 -10.30 -14.19 -8.59
N GLY A 18 -9.79 -14.43 -7.39
CA GLY A 18 -10.09 -13.62 -6.20
C GLY A 18 -9.57 -12.18 -6.32
N CYS A 19 -10.33 -11.21 -5.80
CA CYS A 19 -9.98 -9.80 -5.87
C CYS A 19 -9.22 -9.35 -4.62
N PHE A 20 -8.04 -8.76 -4.83
CA PHE A 20 -7.25 -8.07 -3.83
C PHE A 20 -7.31 -6.56 -4.06
N VAL A 21 -7.62 -5.80 -3.01
CA VAL A 21 -7.64 -4.33 -3.05
C VAL A 21 -6.75 -3.82 -1.93
N LEU A 22 -5.71 -3.09 -2.29
CA LEU A 22 -4.82 -2.41 -1.36
C LEU A 22 -5.11 -0.91 -1.40
N LEU A 23 -5.53 -0.34 -0.27
CA LEU A 23 -5.60 1.09 -0.04
C LEU A 23 -4.48 1.45 0.92
N ASP A 24 -3.52 2.26 0.47
CA ASP A 24 -2.44 2.72 1.33
C ASP A 24 -1.96 4.11 0.94
N PHE A 25 -1.22 4.74 1.85
CA PHE A 25 -0.47 5.94 1.57
C PHE A 25 0.63 5.64 0.55
N GLY A 26 1.08 6.68 -0.16
CA GLY A 26 2.49 6.67 -0.48
C GLY A 26 2.98 8.02 -0.92
N ARG A 27 3.59 8.08 -2.10
CA ARG A 27 4.53 9.15 -2.39
C ARG A 27 3.96 10.05 -3.49
N PRO A 28 3.60 11.30 -3.16
CA PRO A 28 3.17 12.27 -4.15
C PRO A 28 4.18 12.37 -5.28
N ARG A 29 3.70 12.33 -6.52
CA ARG A 29 4.56 12.32 -7.72
C ARG A 29 5.25 13.67 -7.88
N TRP A 30 4.51 14.76 -7.62
CA TRP A 30 5.04 16.11 -7.70
C TRP A 30 5.92 16.43 -6.49
N ARG A 31 7.16 16.87 -6.76
CA ARG A 31 8.18 17.13 -5.73
C ARG A 31 7.75 18.21 -4.73
N GLY A 32 7.05 19.25 -5.20
CA GLY A 32 6.54 20.33 -4.35
C GLY A 32 5.53 19.81 -3.33
N LEU A 33 4.47 19.15 -3.80
CA LEU A 33 3.46 18.53 -2.93
C LEU A 33 4.07 17.51 -1.97
N ARG A 34 5.02 16.69 -2.44
CA ARG A 34 5.73 15.74 -1.58
C ARG A 34 6.42 16.44 -0.42
N TRP A 35 7.14 17.53 -0.69
CA TRP A 35 7.84 18.28 0.34
C TRP A 35 6.87 18.91 1.34
N VAL A 36 5.81 19.57 0.85
CA VAL A 36 4.77 20.18 1.70
C VAL A 36 4.09 19.11 2.56
N TYR A 37 3.72 17.98 1.97
CA TYR A 37 3.08 16.86 2.66
C TYR A 37 3.94 16.31 3.80
N PHE A 38 5.22 16.03 3.55
CA PHE A 38 6.12 15.51 4.59
C PHE A 38 6.47 16.57 5.64
N ALA A 39 6.56 17.85 5.27
CA ALA A 39 6.73 18.93 6.24
C ALA A 39 5.51 19.05 7.16
N TYR A 40 4.30 19.00 6.61
CA TYR A 40 3.04 18.98 7.36
C TYR A 40 2.98 17.79 8.32
N MET A 41 3.26 16.58 7.84
CA MET A 41 3.26 15.37 8.67
C MET A 41 4.34 15.39 9.75
N ARG A 42 5.48 16.04 9.52
CA ARG A 42 6.59 16.10 10.48
C ARG A 42 6.38 17.12 11.59
N TRP A 43 5.83 18.28 11.25
CA TRP A 43 5.79 19.41 12.17
C TRP A 43 4.39 19.70 12.71
N ILE A 44 3.36 19.61 11.86
CA ILE A 44 2.01 20.07 12.23
C ILE A 44 1.22 18.93 12.88
N VAL A 45 1.23 17.75 12.25
CA VAL A 45 0.43 16.59 12.72
C VAL A 45 0.81 16.14 14.14
N PRO A 46 2.08 16.05 14.55
CA PRO A 46 2.42 15.63 15.91
C PRO A 46 2.05 16.66 16.96
N LEU A 47 2.01 17.95 16.60
CA LEU A 47 1.58 19.02 17.52
C LEU A 47 0.07 18.97 17.75
N ILE A 48 -0.72 18.87 16.68
CA ILE A 48 -2.19 18.81 16.77
C ILE A 48 -2.64 17.46 17.32
N GLY A 49 -2.14 16.37 16.74
CA GLY A 49 -2.49 15.01 17.17
C GLY A 49 -2.04 14.73 18.60
N GLY A 50 -0.83 15.21 18.96
CA GLY A 50 -0.32 15.12 20.31
C GLY A 50 -1.12 15.92 21.34
N SER A 51 -1.60 17.12 20.99
CA SER A 51 -2.40 17.93 21.90
C SER A 51 -3.81 17.36 22.12
N VAL A 52 -4.41 16.74 21.10
CA VAL A 52 -5.75 16.13 21.21
C VAL A 52 -5.72 14.77 21.90
N THR A 53 -4.73 13.92 21.58
CA THR A 53 -4.69 12.52 22.04
C THR A 53 -3.73 12.27 23.21
N GLY A 54 -2.89 13.24 23.55
CA GLY A 54 -1.80 13.07 24.51
C GLY A 54 -0.65 12.18 24.00
N CYS A 55 -0.71 11.69 22.76
CA CYS A 55 0.24 10.70 22.22
C CYS A 55 0.97 11.18 20.94
N PRO A 56 1.90 12.16 21.04
CA PRO A 56 2.69 12.63 19.89
C PRO A 56 3.49 11.51 19.20
N ARG A 57 3.89 10.47 19.94
CA ARG A 57 4.68 9.34 19.44
C ARG A 57 3.92 8.52 18.37
N ALA A 58 2.60 8.39 18.48
CA ALA A 58 1.79 7.66 17.51
C ALA A 58 1.84 8.32 16.12
N TYR A 59 1.84 9.66 16.08
CA TYR A 59 1.91 10.42 14.83
C TYR A 59 3.32 10.45 14.21
N ARG A 60 4.36 10.40 15.05
CA ARG A 60 5.73 10.18 14.54
C ARG A 60 5.87 8.81 13.90
N TYR A 61 5.33 7.77 14.56
CA TYR A 61 5.29 6.43 13.99
C TYR A 61 4.51 6.37 12.67
N LEU A 62 3.40 7.09 12.56
CA LEU A 62 2.65 7.21 11.30
C LEU A 62 3.51 7.81 10.17
N LEU A 63 4.26 8.88 10.45
CA LEU A 63 5.17 9.45 9.45
C LEU A 63 6.29 8.46 9.07
N GLU A 64 6.90 7.81 10.06
CA GLU A 64 7.97 6.83 9.84
C GLU A 64 7.48 5.65 8.99
N SER A 65 6.27 5.13 9.26
CA SER A 65 5.70 4.02 8.49
C SER A 65 5.46 4.41 7.03
N ILE A 66 4.91 5.60 6.77
CA ILE A 66 4.70 6.12 5.40
C ILE A 66 6.03 6.28 4.64
N GLN A 67 7.10 6.67 5.33
CA GLN A 67 8.41 6.84 4.71
C GLN A 67 9.08 5.51 4.36
N ILE A 68 8.95 4.50 5.22
CA ILE A 68 9.55 3.17 5.04
C ILE A 68 8.78 2.35 4.00
N PHE A 69 7.47 2.54 3.88
CA PHE A 69 6.63 1.75 2.99
C PHE A 69 7.05 1.92 1.51
N PRO A 70 7.07 0.82 0.71
CA PRO A 70 7.47 0.87 -0.69
C PRO A 70 6.59 1.80 -1.54
N ALA A 71 7.17 2.34 -2.61
CA ALA A 71 6.39 3.07 -3.60
C ALA A 71 5.41 2.14 -4.34
N GLN A 72 4.31 2.69 -4.83
CA GLN A 72 3.23 1.94 -5.47
C GLN A 72 3.68 1.08 -6.63
N LYS A 73 4.60 1.60 -7.45
CA LYS A 73 5.19 0.84 -8.56
C LYS A 73 5.93 -0.41 -8.08
N THR A 74 6.61 -0.33 -6.94
CA THR A 74 7.30 -1.49 -6.32
C THR A 74 6.28 -2.52 -5.85
N ILE A 75 5.17 -2.09 -5.25
CA ILE A 75 4.09 -2.97 -4.81
C ILE A 75 3.43 -3.66 -6.01
N ALA A 76 3.07 -2.89 -7.06
CA ALA A 76 2.46 -3.44 -8.27
C ALA A 76 3.36 -4.48 -8.95
N ASN A 77 4.66 -4.22 -9.03
CA ASN A 77 5.63 -5.19 -9.57
C ASN A 77 5.72 -6.44 -8.70
N GLU A 78 5.65 -6.30 -7.38
CA GLU A 78 5.70 -7.45 -6.48
C GLU A 78 4.43 -8.29 -6.54
N LEU A 79 3.26 -7.65 -6.66
CA LEU A 79 1.99 -8.34 -6.90
C LEU A 79 2.07 -9.23 -8.16
N VAL A 80 2.66 -8.73 -9.24
CA VAL A 80 2.86 -9.53 -10.47
C VAL A 80 3.74 -10.76 -10.20
N LYS A 81 4.84 -10.59 -9.46
CA LYS A 81 5.74 -11.73 -9.12
C LYS A 81 5.07 -12.78 -8.26
N VAL A 82 4.17 -12.37 -7.36
CA VAL A 82 3.43 -13.29 -6.48
C VAL A 82 2.36 -14.08 -7.24
N GLY A 83 1.99 -13.67 -8.46
CA GLY A 83 0.96 -14.33 -9.26
C GLY A 83 -0.37 -13.58 -9.27
N TYR A 84 -0.36 -12.26 -9.06
CA TYR A 84 -1.52 -11.41 -9.33
C TYR A 84 -1.45 -10.78 -10.71
N ARG A 85 -2.61 -10.51 -11.30
CA ARG A 85 -2.77 -9.58 -12.41
C ARG A 85 -3.25 -8.23 -11.87
N VAL A 86 -2.46 -7.18 -12.04
CA VAL A 86 -2.84 -5.82 -11.61
C VAL A 86 -3.83 -5.24 -12.62
N GLU A 87 -5.03 -4.88 -12.18
CA GLU A 87 -6.10 -4.36 -13.03
C GLU A 87 -6.12 -2.83 -13.08
N THR A 88 -6.00 -2.19 -11.92
CA THR A 88 -6.01 -0.73 -11.84
C THR A 88 -5.17 -0.19 -10.70
N GLN A 89 -4.66 1.02 -10.90
CA GLN A 89 -3.96 1.83 -9.91
C GLN A 89 -4.56 3.23 -9.95
N ILE A 90 -5.24 3.60 -8.87
CA ILE A 90 -5.93 4.89 -8.77
C ILE A 90 -5.11 5.78 -7.84
N GLU A 91 -4.74 6.95 -8.35
CA GLU A 91 -4.07 8.00 -7.61
C GLU A 91 -5.11 8.90 -6.93
N ILE A 92 -4.93 9.18 -5.63
CA ILE A 92 -5.81 10.04 -4.86
C ILE A 92 -4.98 11.17 -4.23
N PHE A 93 -5.50 12.41 -4.28
CA PHE A 93 -4.86 13.61 -3.75
C PHE A 93 -3.42 13.83 -4.26
N GLY A 94 -3.18 13.68 -5.56
CA GLY A 94 -1.85 13.89 -6.16
C GLY A 94 -0.80 12.87 -5.71
N GLY A 95 -1.26 11.69 -5.29
CA GLY A 95 -0.43 10.55 -4.95
C GLY A 95 -0.08 10.43 -3.47
N ILE A 96 -0.78 11.16 -2.61
CA ILE A 96 -0.74 10.96 -1.15
C ILE A 96 -1.30 9.58 -0.81
N MET A 97 -2.38 9.17 -1.48
CA MET A 97 -3.03 7.87 -1.28
C MET A 97 -3.22 7.18 -2.63
N TRP A 98 -3.24 5.85 -2.57
CA TRP A 98 -3.39 5.02 -3.75
C TRP A 98 -4.28 3.82 -3.47
N ILE A 99 -5.04 3.43 -4.49
CA ILE A 99 -5.76 2.16 -4.53
C ILE A 99 -5.14 1.30 -5.62
N ILE A 100 -4.74 0.08 -5.27
CA ILE A 100 -4.32 -0.94 -6.23
C ILE A 100 -5.34 -2.07 -6.18
N LYS A 101 -5.98 -2.36 -7.31
CA LYS A 101 -6.83 -3.54 -7.49
C LYS A 101 -6.08 -4.58 -8.31
N ALA A 102 -6.03 -5.79 -7.82
CA ALA A 102 -5.39 -6.92 -8.48
C ALA A 102 -6.22 -8.20 -8.34
N ILE A 103 -6.09 -9.10 -9.30
CA ILE A 103 -6.79 -10.38 -9.33
C ILE A 103 -5.78 -11.50 -9.13
N ALA A 104 -6.04 -12.40 -8.18
CA ALA A 104 -5.18 -13.56 -7.93
C ALA A 104 -5.32 -14.56 -9.08
N ILE A 105 -4.19 -14.93 -9.69
CA ILE A 105 -4.10 -15.96 -10.72
C ILE A 105 -3.45 -17.19 -10.09
N LYS A 106 -4.14 -18.32 -10.13
CA LYS A 106 -3.60 -19.61 -9.72
C LYS A 106 -3.47 -20.48 -10.96
N GLU A 107 -2.38 -21.25 -11.04
CA GLU A 107 -2.25 -22.27 -12.08
C GLU A 107 -3.43 -23.25 -11.94
N GLU A 108 -4.15 -23.44 -13.04
CA GLU A 108 -5.30 -24.31 -13.10
C GLU A 108 -4.81 -25.75 -13.02
N ASN A 109 -5.22 -26.47 -11.98
CA ASN A 109 -4.85 -27.85 -11.78
C ASN A 109 -5.44 -28.66 -12.95
N ALA A 110 -4.59 -29.11 -13.89
CA ALA A 110 -4.94 -29.92 -15.06
C ALA A 110 -5.39 -31.35 -14.68
N ARG A 111 -6.31 -31.48 -13.71
CA ARG A 111 -6.85 -32.74 -13.20
C ARG A 111 -8.31 -32.56 -12.77
N SER A 112 -9.21 -32.43 -13.73
CA SER A 112 -10.62 -32.82 -13.57
C SER A 112 -11.17 -33.52 -14.80
N ASN A 113 -10.31 -34.30 -15.48
CA ASN A 113 -10.72 -35.35 -16.40
C ASN A 113 -10.17 -36.68 -15.86
N PHE A 114 -10.89 -37.28 -14.92
CA PHE A 114 -10.92 -38.71 -14.68
C PHE A 114 -12.29 -39.07 -14.11
#